data_AF-A0A2E7LT45-F1
#
_entry.id   AF-A0A2E7LT45-F1
#
_cell.length_a   1.000
_cell.length_b   1.000
_cell.length_c   1.000
_cell.angle_alpha   90.00
_cell.angle_beta   90.00
_cell.angle_gamma   90.00
#
_symmetry.space_group_name_H-M   'P 1'
#
loop_
_entity.id
_entity.type
_entity.pdbx_description
1 polymer ?
#
loop_
_entity_poly.entity_id
_entity_poly.type
_entity_poly.pdbx_seq_one_letter_code
_entity_poly.pdbx_strand_id
1 'polypeptide(L)'
;MEQTIQRQTNMNTKLKMIPCSNCGAMMPELRLLKYGYSYCVKCSEAGLGDGRKQGIPILMGEGDHTWVETVIMTDQQYKQYLAQEKAEKELDKTNKAEMLNMDKDDRNLHGPVTIKDPDGEQEKIS
;
A
#
# COMPACT_ATOMS: atom_id res chain seq x y z
N MET A 1 22.54 -23.67 20.01
CA MET A 1 21.35 -24.13 20.75
C MET A 1 20.29 -24.50 19.74
N GLU A 2 20.36 -25.72 19.20
CA GLU A 2 19.36 -26.23 18.26
C GLU A 2 18.21 -26.83 19.08
N GLN A 3 17.07 -26.14 19.11
CA GLN A 3 15.88 -26.68 19.74
C GLN A 3 15.14 -27.53 18.71
N THR A 4 15.30 -28.85 18.83
CA THR A 4 14.51 -29.85 18.13
C THR A 4 13.03 -29.71 18.51
N ILE A 5 12.20 -29.30 17.54
CA ILE A 5 10.74 -29.25 17.68
C ILE A 5 10.23 -30.69 17.80
N GLN A 6 9.86 -31.09 19.02
CA GLN A 6 9.21 -32.37 19.31
C GLN A 6 7.82 -32.38 18.65
N ARG A 7 7.69 -32.98 17.45
CA ARG A 7 6.39 -33.28 16.83
C ARG A 7 5.69 -34.34 17.69
N GLN A 8 4.76 -33.91 18.52
CA GLN A 8 3.88 -34.80 19.27
C GLN A 8 3.02 -35.60 18.28
N THR A 9 3.42 -36.84 18.00
CA THR A 9 2.67 -37.81 17.20
C THR A 9 1.92 -38.74 18.14
N ASN A 10 0.95 -38.21 18.87
CA ASN A 10 0.05 -39.09 19.60
C ASN A 10 -1.29 -38.43 19.84
N MET A 11 -2.29 -38.78 19.04
CA MET A 11 -3.70 -38.71 19.43
C MET A 11 -4.49 -39.76 18.67
N ASN A 12 -4.52 -40.98 19.22
CA ASN A 12 -5.55 -41.97 18.90
C ASN A 12 -6.87 -41.59 19.59
N THR A 13 -7.35 -40.36 19.36
CA THR A 13 -8.69 -39.94 19.77
C THR A 13 -9.59 -40.14 18.56
N LYS A 14 -10.58 -41.02 18.70
CA LYS A 14 -11.60 -41.26 17.67
C LYS A 14 -12.53 -40.04 17.61
N LEU A 15 -12.05 -38.97 16.99
CA LEU A 15 -12.76 -37.70 16.87
C LEU A 15 -13.93 -37.87 15.89
N LYS A 16 -15.12 -37.40 16.29
CA LYS A 16 -16.25 -37.26 15.38
C LYS A 16 -15.92 -36.18 14.35
N MET A 17 -16.11 -36.51 13.08
CA MET A 17 -15.84 -35.64 11.95
C MET A 17 -17.16 -35.12 11.38
N ILE A 18 -17.22 -33.83 11.09
CA ILE A 18 -18.37 -33.13 10.51
C ILE A 18 -17.95 -32.42 9.21
N PRO A 19 -18.86 -32.21 8.24
CA PRO A 19 -18.53 -31.50 7.01
C PRO A 19 -18.34 -29.99 7.27
N CYS A 20 -17.39 -29.39 6.57
CA CYS A 20 -17.16 -27.94 6.54
C CYS A 20 -18.29 -27.21 5.80
N SER A 21 -18.77 -26.09 6.36
CA SER A 21 -19.81 -25.25 5.73
C SER A 21 -19.40 -24.62 4.40
N ASN A 22 -18.10 -24.37 4.19
CA ASN A 22 -17.59 -23.68 2.99
C ASN A 22 -17.14 -24.64 1.88
N CYS A 23 -16.44 -25.73 2.21
CA CYS A 23 -15.83 -26.62 1.21
C CYS A 23 -16.27 -28.09 1.31
N GLY A 24 -17.12 -28.45 2.27
CA GLY A 24 -17.59 -29.83 2.48
C GLY A 24 -16.52 -30.80 3.02
N ALA A 25 -15.26 -30.39 3.14
CA ALA A 25 -14.21 -31.24 3.69
C ALA A 25 -14.48 -31.60 5.16
N MET A 26 -14.09 -32.81 5.57
CA MET A 26 -14.26 -33.28 6.94
C MET A 26 -13.39 -32.47 7.91
N MET A 27 -13.98 -31.99 9.00
CA MET A 27 -13.30 -31.31 10.10
C MET A 27 -13.73 -31.89 11.46
N PRO A 28 -12.90 -31.79 12.51
CA PRO A 28 -13.28 -32.28 13.84
C PRO A 28 -14.43 -31.48 14.44
N GLU A 29 -15.41 -32.16 15.05
CA GLU A 29 -16.58 -31.54 15.70
C GLU A 29 -16.19 -30.55 16.82
N LEU A 30 -15.08 -30.82 17.51
CA LEU A 30 -14.52 -29.93 18.53
C LEU A 30 -14.23 -28.52 18.00
N ARG A 31 -14.01 -28.36 16.69
CA ARG A 31 -13.79 -27.04 16.07
C ARG A 31 -15.04 -26.15 16.18
N LEU A 32 -16.22 -26.74 16.02
CA LEU A 32 -17.49 -26.04 16.17
C LEU A 32 -17.87 -25.88 17.64
N LEU A 33 -17.81 -26.95 18.44
CA LEU A 33 -18.27 -26.93 19.84
C LEU A 33 -17.36 -26.12 20.77
N LYS A 34 -16.04 -26.26 20.65
CA LYS A 34 -15.08 -25.61 21.57
C LYS A 34 -14.65 -24.23 21.10
N TYR A 35 -14.50 -24.05 19.79
CA TYR A 35 -13.94 -22.82 19.20
C TYR A 35 -14.96 -22.01 18.39
N GLY A 36 -16.18 -22.52 18.18
CA GLY A 36 -17.24 -21.79 17.48
C GLY A 36 -17.05 -21.66 15.96
N TYR A 37 -16.07 -22.35 15.36
CA TYR A 37 -15.81 -22.25 13.93
C TYR A 37 -16.61 -23.28 13.13
N SER A 38 -17.41 -22.82 12.17
CA SER A 38 -18.22 -23.66 11.26
C SER A 38 -17.46 -24.16 10.03
N TYR A 39 -16.21 -23.73 9.85
CA TYR A 39 -15.39 -24.01 8.67
C TYR A 39 -14.05 -24.67 9.04
N CYS A 40 -13.49 -25.42 8.09
CA CYS A 40 -12.25 -26.18 8.29
C CYS A 40 -11.02 -25.27 8.39
N VAL A 41 -9.90 -25.81 8.87
CA VAL A 41 -8.63 -25.08 9.04
C VAL A 41 -8.14 -24.49 7.73
N LYS A 42 -8.21 -25.24 6.62
CA LYS A 42 -7.78 -24.75 5.30
C LYS A 42 -8.57 -23.53 4.84
N CYS A 43 -9.89 -23.56 5.02
CA CYS A 43 -10.73 -22.39 4.72
C CYS A 43 -10.42 -21.22 5.65
N SER A 44 -10.06 -21.48 6.91
CA SER A 44 -9.62 -20.45 7.84
C SER A 44 -8.32 -19.79 7.39
N GLU A 45 -7.32 -20.58 6.99
CA GLU A 45 -6.02 -20.11 6.54
C GLU A 45 -6.12 -19.33 5.23
N ALA A 46 -7.03 -19.74 4.34
CA ALA A 46 -7.33 -19.05 3.09
C ALA A 46 -8.26 -17.82 3.25
N GLY A 47 -8.66 -17.46 4.47
CA GLY A 47 -9.55 -16.30 4.72
C GLY A 47 -10.96 -16.47 4.14
N LEU A 48 -11.51 -17.69 4.19
CA LEU A 48 -12.85 -18.05 3.68
C LEU A 48 -13.11 -17.73 2.20
N GLY A 49 -12.06 -17.53 1.40
CA GLY A 49 -12.18 -17.16 -0.02
C GLY A 49 -11.89 -15.68 -0.28
N ASP A 50 -11.92 -14.84 0.75
CA ASP A 50 -11.56 -13.41 0.66
C ASP A 50 -10.05 -13.16 0.84
N GLY A 51 -9.28 -14.24 1.07
CA GLY A 51 -7.86 -14.19 1.32
C GLY A 51 -7.49 -13.57 2.66
N ARG A 52 -6.18 -13.44 2.91
CA ARG A 52 -5.70 -12.72 4.09
C ARG A 52 -5.93 -11.23 3.90
N LYS A 53 -6.65 -10.60 4.85
CA LYS A 53 -6.80 -9.14 4.86
C LYS A 53 -5.45 -8.47 5.06
N GLN A 54 -5.22 -7.39 4.32
CA GLN A 54 -3.97 -6.64 4.34
C GLN A 54 -4.24 -5.23 4.87
N GLY A 55 -3.33 -4.70 5.70
CA GLY A 55 -3.40 -3.34 6.20
C GLY A 55 -2.42 -2.44 5.45
N ILE A 56 -2.87 -1.27 4.99
CA ILE A 56 -2.01 -0.25 4.39
C ILE A 56 -2.04 1.00 5.28
N PRO A 57 -0.87 1.52 5.71
CA PRO A 57 -0.80 2.80 6.37
C PRO A 57 -0.94 3.93 5.33
N ILE A 58 -1.90 4.81 5.55
CA ILE A 58 -2.13 6.01 4.74
C ILE A 58 -1.89 7.21 5.63
N LEU A 59 -1.08 8.15 5.15
CA LEU A 59 -0.87 9.43 5.81
C LEU A 59 -1.99 10.38 5.38
N MET A 60 -2.75 10.85 6.36
CA MET A 60 -3.86 11.77 6.17
C MET A 60 -3.54 13.11 6.86
N GLY A 61 -4.17 14.17 6.36
CA GLY A 61 -4.03 15.52 6.89
C GLY A 61 -3.10 16.41 6.07
N GLU A 62 -3.21 17.72 6.30
CA GLU A 62 -2.45 18.76 5.63
C GLU A 62 -1.80 19.70 6.66
N GLY A 63 -0.60 20.18 6.36
CA GLY A 63 0.14 21.07 7.26
C GLY A 63 0.70 20.36 8.50
N ASP A 64 0.51 20.95 9.68
CA ASP A 64 0.99 20.44 10.96
C ASP A 64 0.03 19.45 11.65
N HIS A 65 -1.13 19.20 11.03
CA HIS A 65 -2.11 18.22 11.50
C HIS A 65 -2.09 16.99 10.59
N THR A 66 -1.20 16.05 10.90
CA THR A 66 -1.08 14.77 10.17
C THR A 66 -1.27 13.58 11.12
N TRP A 67 -1.92 12.53 10.63
CA TRP A 67 -2.02 11.25 11.33
C TRP A 67 -1.91 10.08 10.35
N VAL A 68 -1.55 8.91 10.88
CA VAL A 68 -1.47 7.67 10.10
C VAL A 68 -2.71 6.83 10.39
N GLU A 69 -3.50 6.56 9.35
CA GLU A 69 -4.63 5.66 9.42
C GLU A 69 -4.28 4.32 8.75
N THR A 70 -4.67 3.20 9.34
CA THR A 70 -4.45 1.87 8.73
C THR A 70 -5.75 1.38 8.10
N VAL A 71 -5.80 1.34 6.76
CA VAL A 71 -6.95 0.82 6.02
C VAL A 71 -6.79 -0.68 5.82
N ILE A 72 -7.80 -1.46 6.23
CA ILE A 72 -7.82 -2.92 6.10
C ILE A 72 -8.61 -3.30 4.85
N MET A 73 -7.95 -3.96 3.90
CA MET A 73 -8.52 -4.36 2.61
C MET A 73 -8.47 -5.86 2.39
N THR A 74 -9.27 -6.36 1.44
CA THR A 74 -9.22 -7.77 1.00
C THR A 74 -7.99 -8.04 0.14
N ASP A 75 -7.61 -9.32 -0.02
CA ASP A 75 -6.44 -9.69 -0.83
C ASP A 75 -6.56 -9.23 -2.29
N GLN A 76 -7.77 -9.26 -2.85
CA GLN A 76 -8.04 -8.79 -4.21
C GLN A 76 -7.88 -7.27 -4.34
N GLN A 77 -8.42 -6.50 -3.39
CA GLN A 77 -8.28 -5.04 -3.36
C GLN A 77 -6.81 -4.63 -3.20
N TYR A 78 -6.07 -5.34 -2.36
CA TYR A 78 -4.63 -5.09 -2.15
C TYR A 78 -3.82 -5.30 -3.43
N LYS A 79 -4.11 -6.35 -4.21
CA LYS A 79 -3.46 -6.59 -5.50
C LYS A 79 -3.75 -5.49 -6.51
N GLN A 80 -4.98 -4.98 -6.55
CA GLN A 80 -5.36 -3.86 -7.42
C GLN A 80 -4.62 -2.59 -7.03
N TYR A 81 -4.56 -2.28 -5.73
CA TYR A 81 -3.78 -1.15 -5.20
C TYR A 81 -2.31 -1.22 -5.64
N LEU A 82 -1.65 -2.37 -5.47
CA LEU A 82 -0.25 -2.55 -5.89
C LEU A 82 -0.07 -2.42 -7.40
N ALA A 83 -1.03 -2.87 -8.20
CA ALA A 83 -0.96 -2.74 -9.65
C ALA A 83 -1.08 -1.27 -10.08
N GLN A 84 -1.97 -0.50 -9.44
CA GLN A 84 -2.10 0.93 -9.68
C GLN A 84 -0.83 1.69 -9.26
N GLU A 85 -0.29 1.40 -8.07
CA GLU A 85 0.94 2.05 -7.58
C GLU A 85 2.14 1.78 -8.50
N LYS A 86 2.25 0.56 -9.05
CA LYS A 86 3.26 0.23 -10.05
C LYS A 86 3.04 0.96 -11.35
N ALA A 87 1.81 0.99 -11.85
CA ALA A 87 1.47 1.71 -13.07
C ALA A 87 1.82 3.21 -12.93
N GLU A 88 1.44 3.86 -11.83
CA GLU A 88 1.77 5.27 -11.56
C GLU A 88 3.28 5.54 -11.50
N LYS A 89 4.08 4.60 -10.99
CA LYS A 89 5.54 4.71 -10.96
C LYS A 89 6.19 4.46 -12.32
N GLU A 90 5.64 3.53 -13.12
CA GLU A 90 6.15 3.13 -14.43
C GLU A 90 5.64 4.01 -15.58
N LEU A 91 4.68 4.89 -15.33
CA LEU A 91 4.29 5.91 -16.30
C LEU A 91 5.50 6.79 -16.63
N ASP A 92 5.94 6.70 -17.88
CA ASP A 92 7.01 7.53 -18.43
C ASP A 92 6.56 9.00 -18.31
N LYS A 93 7.22 9.77 -17.43
CA LYS A 93 6.92 11.19 -17.16
C LYS A 93 7.29 12.10 -18.35
N THR A 94 7.46 11.51 -19.53
CA THR A 94 7.80 12.13 -20.80
C THR A 94 6.62 12.82 -21.48
N ASN A 95 5.42 12.79 -20.92
CA ASN A 95 4.35 13.68 -21.35
C ASN A 95 4.67 15.11 -20.88
N LYS A 96 5.33 15.82 -21.80
CA LYS A 96 5.82 17.21 -21.79
C LYS A 96 4.69 18.24 -21.61
N ALA A 97 3.79 18.07 -20.66
CA ALA A 97 2.97 19.16 -20.18
C ALA A 97 3.81 19.95 -19.15
N GLU A 98 4.73 20.75 -19.67
CA GLU A 98 5.39 21.87 -18.99
C GLU A 98 6.30 21.53 -17.80
N MET A 99 7.37 20.77 -18.05
CA MET A 99 8.61 20.98 -17.29
C MET A 99 9.20 22.34 -17.70
N LEU A 100 8.68 23.42 -17.11
CA LEU A 100 9.37 24.70 -17.12
C LEU A 100 10.72 24.48 -16.42
N ASN A 101 11.80 24.61 -17.18
CA ASN A 101 13.15 24.51 -16.67
C ASN A 101 13.39 25.72 -15.74
N MET A 102 13.14 25.55 -14.44
CA MET A 102 13.23 26.64 -13.45
C MET A 102 14.66 27.12 -13.22
N ASP A 103 15.65 26.34 -13.64
CA ASP A 103 17.08 26.67 -13.58
C ASP A 103 17.55 27.54 -14.75
N LYS A 104 16.68 27.86 -15.72
CA LYS A 104 16.96 28.93 -16.68
C LYS A 104 16.68 30.27 -16.02
N ASP A 105 17.73 30.85 -15.46
CA ASP A 105 17.82 32.19 -14.84
C ASP A 105 17.56 33.37 -15.80
N ASP A 106 16.85 33.17 -16.92
CA ASP A 106 16.53 34.23 -17.90
C ASP A 106 15.28 35.05 -17.51
N ARG A 107 14.73 34.85 -16.31
CA ARG A 107 13.61 35.66 -15.81
C ARG A 107 14.17 36.90 -15.13
N ASN A 108 14.36 37.96 -15.92
CA ASN A 108 14.52 39.31 -15.39
C ASN A 108 13.26 39.71 -14.63
N LEU A 109 13.19 39.35 -13.34
CA LEU A 109 12.04 39.62 -12.44
C LEU A 109 11.80 41.12 -12.24
N HIS A 110 12.75 41.96 -12.64
CA HIS A 110 12.78 43.39 -12.38
C HIS A 110 12.34 44.26 -13.58
N GLY A 111 12.16 43.67 -14.77
CA GLY A 111 11.85 44.42 -16.00
C GLY A 111 13.05 45.23 -16.52
N PRO A 112 12.95 45.83 -17.73
CA PRO A 112 14.05 46.61 -18.29
C PRO A 112 14.19 47.95 -17.55
N VAL A 113 15.15 48.04 -16.64
CA VAL A 113 15.49 49.30 -15.96
C VAL A 113 16.63 49.96 -16.72
N THR A 114 16.33 51.06 -17.40
CA THR A 114 17.35 51.99 -17.89
C THR A 114 17.66 53.00 -16.81
N ILE A 115 18.86 52.94 -16.23
CA ILE A 115 19.39 54.00 -15.38
C ILE A 115 19.78 55.15 -16.31
N LYS A 116 19.25 56.35 -16.07
CA LYS A 116 19.69 57.57 -16.76
C LYS A 116 20.61 58.32 -15.80
N ASP A 117 21.90 58.33 -16.09
CA ASP A 117 22.79 59.32 -15.51
C ASP A 117 22.39 60.73 -16.00
N PRO A 118 22.67 61.80 -15.25
CA PRO A 118 22.26 63.17 -15.62
C PRO A 118 22.80 63.63 -16.99
N ASP A 119 23.80 62.95 -17.55
CA ASP A 119 24.44 63.29 -18.82
C ASP A 119 24.06 62.37 -20.00
N GLY A 120 23.04 61.53 -19.86
CA GLY A 120 22.26 61.02 -21.00
C GLY A 120 22.91 60.00 -21.95
N GLU A 121 24.09 59.44 -21.67
CA GLU A 121 24.64 58.33 -22.44
C GLU A 121 24.17 56.97 -21.90
N GLN A 122 23.65 56.12 -22.80
CA GLN A 122 23.21 54.76 -22.48
C GLN A 122 24.31 53.77 -22.84
N GLU A 123 25.06 53.27 -21.86
CA GLU A 123 25.91 52.11 -22.08
C GLU A 123 25.06 50.84 -22.14
N LYS A 124 25.04 50.18 -23.30
CA LYS A 124 24.50 48.83 -23.47
C LYS A 124 25.53 47.84 -22.94
N ILE A 125 25.29 47.31 -21.74
CA ILE A 125 26.09 46.21 -21.19
C ILE A 125 25.51 44.91 -21.75
N SER A 126 26.37 44.14 -22.42
CA SER A 126 26.08 42.87 -23.11
C SER A 126 25.81 41.71 -22.15
#